data_AF-A0A2A8ZPS9-F1
#
_entry.id   AF-A0A2A8ZPS9-F1
#
_cell.length_a   1.000
_cell.length_b   1.000
_cell.length_c   1.000
_cell.angle_alpha   90.00
_cell.angle_beta   90.00
_cell.angle_gamma   90.00
#
_symmetry.space_group_name_H-M   'P 1'
#
loop_
_entity.id
_entity.type
_entity.pdbx_description
1 polymer ?
#
loop_
_entity_poly.entity_id
_entity_poly.type
_entity_poly.pdbx_seq_one_letter_code
_entity_poly.pdbx_strand_id
1 'polypeptide(L)'
;MFDNTFKNEFDNKIYNELKNESDKIKTKTASIILTNGVTAIERSFATKDPNTPKDSIPELTLEEAIQIGFKTTEKEGLLYWVDENNNKVPIYETAVEIYYDEKTAKEIQTQLNILNDNRVYNVTLISGMAITIKATNK
;
A
#
# COMPACT_ATOMS: atom_id res chain seq x y z
N MET A 1 -41.97 16.07 -1.55
CA MET A 1 -40.79 16.71 -0.90
C MET A 1 -40.17 15.63 -0.04
N PHE A 2 -39.01 15.08 -0.40
CA PHE A 2 -38.34 14.09 0.46
C PHE A 2 -37.80 14.83 1.69
N ASP A 3 -38.09 14.30 2.87
CA ASP A 3 -37.67 14.89 4.14
C ASP A 3 -36.15 14.78 4.29
N ASN A 4 -35.49 15.92 4.44
CA ASN A 4 -34.03 16.02 4.60
C ASN A 4 -33.53 15.28 5.85
N THR A 5 -34.40 15.05 6.84
CA THR A 5 -34.08 14.29 8.06
C THR A 5 -33.81 12.82 7.75
N PHE A 6 -34.67 12.19 6.96
CA PHE A 6 -34.50 10.79 6.53
C PHE A 6 -33.25 10.60 5.66
N LYS A 7 -32.96 11.57 4.78
CA LYS A 7 -31.73 11.54 3.97
C LYS A 7 -30.47 11.59 4.84
N ASN A 8 -30.44 12.50 5.83
CA ASN A 8 -29.31 12.63 6.74
C ASN A 8 -29.11 11.39 7.63
N GLU A 9 -30.19 10.77 8.12
CA GLU A 9 -30.11 9.53 8.90
C GLU A 9 -29.57 8.36 8.07
N PHE A 10 -30.03 8.24 6.82
CA PHE A 10 -29.57 7.21 5.88
C PHE A 10 -28.09 7.39 5.53
N ASP A 11 -27.66 8.61 5.21
CA ASP A 11 -26.27 8.93 4.87
C ASP A 11 -25.33 8.67 6.06
N ASN A 12 -25.75 9.01 7.29
CA ASN A 12 -24.98 8.74 8.51
C ASN A 12 -24.85 7.24 8.81
N LYS A 13 -25.92 6.48 8.58
CA LYS A 13 -25.89 5.02 8.75
C LYS A 13 -24.89 4.38 7.79
N ILE A 14 -24.94 4.74 6.50
CA ILE A 14 -24.02 4.23 5.49
C ILE A 14 -22.57 4.61 5.84
N TYR A 15 -22.33 5.86 6.23
CA TYR A 15 -21.00 6.30 6.61
C TYR A 15 -20.41 5.46 7.76
N ASN A 16 -21.20 5.22 8.81
CA ASN A 16 -20.75 4.44 9.96
C ASN A 16 -20.49 2.97 9.59
N GLU A 17 -21.35 2.37 8.75
CA GLU A 17 -21.15 0.99 8.26
C GLU A 17 -19.86 0.88 7.43
N LEU A 18 -19.64 1.80 6.48
CA LEU A 18 -18.42 1.81 5.65
C LEU A 18 -17.16 2.07 6.47
N LYS A 19 -17.23 2.96 7.46
CA LYS A 19 -16.12 3.23 8.38
C LYS A 19 -15.75 1.98 9.17
N ASN A 20 -16.74 1.31 9.74
CA ASN A 20 -16.52 0.09 10.53
C ASN A 20 -15.85 -1.02 9.71
N GLU A 21 -16.28 -1.23 8.46
CA GLU A 21 -15.65 -2.21 7.57
C GLU A 21 -14.24 -1.78 7.12
N SER A 22 -14.03 -0.49 6.84
CA SER A 22 -12.70 0.04 6.52
C SER A 22 -11.71 -0.16 7.67
N ASP A 23 -12.13 0.12 8.91
CA ASP A 23 -11.30 -0.05 10.10
C ASP A 23 -10.91 -1.53 10.29
N LYS A 24 -11.83 -2.48 10.06
CA LYS A 24 -11.52 -3.92 10.06
C LYS A 24 -10.49 -4.30 8.99
N ILE A 25 -10.64 -3.80 7.77
CA ILE A 25 -9.70 -4.09 6.67
C ILE A 25 -8.30 -3.56 7.02
N LYS A 26 -8.20 -2.32 7.52
CA LYS A 26 -6.92 -1.70 7.89
C LYS A 26 -6.15 -2.50 8.94
N THR A 27 -6.85 -3.16 9.87
CA THR A 27 -6.18 -3.97 10.90
C THR A 27 -5.51 -5.23 10.38
N LYS A 28 -5.80 -5.65 9.15
CA LYS A 28 -5.29 -6.89 8.53
C LYS A 28 -4.53 -6.66 7.23
N THR A 29 -4.26 -5.39 6.91
CA THR A 29 -3.67 -5.01 5.63
C THR A 29 -2.54 -4.00 5.80
N ALA A 30 -1.64 -3.97 4.84
CA ALA A 30 -0.72 -2.86 4.61
C ALA A 30 -1.27 -1.98 3.47
N SER A 31 -1.11 -0.66 3.58
CA SER A 31 -1.49 0.27 2.51
C SER A 31 -0.26 0.81 1.79
N ILE A 32 -0.33 0.82 0.46
CA ILE A 32 0.66 1.43 -0.42
C ILE A 32 -0.04 2.46 -1.31
N ILE A 33 0.48 3.69 -1.30
CA ILE A 33 0.12 4.76 -2.22
C ILE A 33 1.23 4.90 -3.25
N LEU A 34 0.90 4.79 -4.53
CA LEU A 34 1.81 5.12 -5.64
C LEU A 34 1.34 6.41 -6.31
N THR A 35 2.23 7.40 -6.44
CA THR A 35 1.90 8.71 -7.00
C THR A 35 3.02 9.26 -7.89
N ASN A 36 2.66 10.05 -8.91
CA ASN A 36 3.61 10.87 -9.68
C ASN A 36 3.55 12.37 -9.28
N GLY A 37 2.86 12.71 -8.17
CA GLY A 37 2.60 14.08 -7.73
C GLY A 37 1.39 14.76 -8.41
N VAL A 38 0.84 14.16 -9.47
CA VAL A 38 -0.39 14.63 -10.15
C VAL A 38 -1.55 13.69 -9.83
N THR A 39 -1.33 12.40 -9.99
CA THR A 39 -2.29 11.33 -9.68
C THR A 39 -1.74 10.40 -8.63
N ALA A 40 -2.63 9.74 -7.91
CA ALA A 40 -2.30 8.76 -6.87
C ALA A 40 -3.24 7.56 -6.95
N ILE A 41 -2.70 6.38 -6.73
CA ILE A 41 -3.45 5.14 -6.59
C ILE A 41 -3.10 4.53 -5.25
N GLU A 42 -4.11 4.24 -4.44
CA GLU A 42 -3.96 3.49 -3.19
C GLU A 42 -4.38 2.03 -3.41
N ARG A 43 -3.62 1.12 -2.80
CA ARG A 43 -3.89 -0.31 -2.75
C ARG A 43 -3.65 -0.83 -1.33
N SER A 44 -4.54 -1.71 -0.87
CA SER A 44 -4.39 -2.42 0.40
C SER A 44 -4.10 -3.89 0.14
N PHE A 45 -3.11 -4.43 0.82
CA PHE A 45 -2.63 -5.80 0.67
C PHE A 45 -2.88 -6.57 1.96
N ALA A 46 -3.52 -7.73 1.86
CA ALA A 46 -3.66 -8.63 3.00
C ALA A 46 -2.28 -9.13 3.43
N THR A 47 -2.03 -9.11 4.74
CA THR A 47 -0.74 -9.52 5.31
C THR A 47 -0.95 -10.68 6.27
N LYS A 48 0.05 -11.55 6.34
CA LYS A 48 0.07 -12.66 7.31
C LYS A 48 0.13 -12.14 8.74
N ASP A 49 -0.69 -12.69 9.63
CA ASP A 49 -0.61 -12.48 11.07
C ASP A 49 0.23 -13.60 11.73
N PRO A 50 1.44 -13.29 12.24
CA PRO A 50 2.30 -14.29 12.85
C PRO A 50 1.71 -14.89 14.14
N ASN A 51 0.72 -14.22 14.76
CA ASN A 51 0.07 -14.70 15.98
C ASN A 51 -1.10 -15.65 15.69
N THR A 52 -1.44 -15.88 14.41
CA THR A 52 -2.51 -16.77 13.98
C THR A 52 -1.90 -18.03 13.34
N PRO A 53 -1.77 -19.15 14.07
CA PRO A 53 -1.04 -20.34 13.59
C PRO A 53 -1.60 -21.01 12.33
N LYS A 54 -2.86 -20.71 11.99
CA LYS A 54 -3.55 -21.24 10.80
C LYS A 54 -3.71 -20.18 9.71
N ASP A 55 -3.02 -19.05 9.81
CA ASP A 55 -3.03 -18.06 8.75
C ASP A 55 -2.31 -18.64 7.52
N SER A 56 -3.01 -18.59 6.39
CA SER A 56 -2.55 -19.12 5.10
C SER A 56 -2.24 -18.00 4.10
N ILE A 57 -2.36 -16.74 4.52
CA ILE A 57 -1.93 -15.60 3.72
C ILE A 57 -0.41 -15.72 3.51
N PRO A 58 0.07 -15.74 2.25
CA PRO A 58 1.51 -15.75 1.99
C PRO A 58 2.14 -14.44 2.47
N GLU A 59 3.40 -14.52 2.89
CA GLU A 59 4.21 -13.31 3.09
C GLU A 59 4.46 -12.65 1.74
N LEU A 60 4.42 -11.32 1.73
CA LEU A 60 4.55 -10.52 0.52
C LEU A 60 5.57 -9.41 0.79
N THR A 61 6.60 -9.34 -0.03
CA THR A 61 7.55 -8.22 0.00
C THR A 61 6.94 -6.95 -0.58
N LEU A 62 7.54 -5.80 -0.29
CA LEU A 62 7.13 -4.53 -0.89
C LEU A 62 7.21 -4.60 -2.42
N GLU A 63 8.27 -5.19 -3.00
CA GLU A 63 8.43 -5.35 -4.44
C GLU A 63 7.30 -6.18 -5.07
N GLU A 64 7.00 -7.35 -4.50
CA GLU A 64 5.94 -8.22 -5.00
C GLU A 64 4.55 -7.56 -4.89
N ALA A 65 4.30 -6.83 -3.79
CA ALA A 65 3.07 -6.07 -3.63
C ALA A 65 2.91 -5.00 -4.71
N ILE A 66 4.00 -4.28 -5.01
CA ILE A 66 3.98 -3.29 -6.09
C ILE A 66 3.66 -3.97 -7.43
N GLN A 67 4.29 -5.10 -7.73
CA GLN A 67 4.07 -5.84 -8.97
C GLN A 67 2.63 -6.37 -9.12
N ILE A 68 2.03 -6.87 -8.02
CA ILE A 68 0.68 -7.44 -8.03
C ILE A 68 -0.41 -6.35 -8.05
N GLY A 69 -0.26 -5.32 -7.22
CA GLY A 69 -1.34 -4.35 -6.99
C GLY A 69 -1.38 -3.19 -7.98
N PHE A 70 -0.28 -2.95 -8.70
CA PHE A 70 -0.15 -1.86 -9.65
C PHE A 70 0.17 -2.38 -11.04
N LYS A 71 -0.28 -1.64 -12.06
CA LYS A 71 0.02 -1.96 -13.47
C LYS A 71 1.49 -1.67 -13.74
N THR A 72 2.34 -2.68 -13.60
CA THR A 72 3.79 -2.55 -13.78
C THR A 72 4.29 -3.34 -14.98
N THR A 73 5.47 -2.97 -15.47
CA THR A 73 6.24 -3.72 -16.45
C THR A 73 7.69 -3.78 -16.00
N GLU A 74 8.35 -4.89 -16.26
CA GLU A 74 9.77 -5.06 -15.99
C GLU A 74 10.58 -4.87 -17.29
N LYS A 75 11.69 -4.14 -17.21
CA LYS A 75 12.66 -4.02 -18.30
C LYS A 75 14.06 -4.03 -17.70
N GLU A 76 14.91 -4.96 -18.15
CA GLU A 76 16.31 -5.09 -17.69
C GLU A 76 16.42 -5.26 -16.16
N GLY A 77 15.46 -5.94 -15.53
CA GLY A 77 15.41 -6.11 -14.08
C GLY A 77 14.95 -4.88 -13.29
N LEU A 78 14.49 -3.83 -13.97
CA LEU A 78 13.99 -2.60 -13.36
C LEU A 78 12.47 -2.48 -13.54
N LEU A 79 11.82 -2.03 -12.47
CA LEU A 79 10.37 -1.92 -12.41
C LEU A 79 9.88 -0.56 -12.92
N TYR A 80 8.85 -0.58 -13.75
CA TYR A 80 8.19 0.61 -14.30
C TYR A 80 6.68 0.55 -14.07
N TRP A 81 6.10 1.65 -13.60
CA TRP A 81 4.66 1.85 -13.51
C TRP A 81 4.12 2.34 -14.84
N VAL A 82 3.03 1.75 -15.31
CA VAL A 82 2.29 2.24 -16.48
C VAL A 82 1.17 3.15 -16.00
N ASP A 83 1.32 4.45 -16.23
CA ASP A 83 0.32 5.45 -15.84
C ASP A 83 -0.95 5.38 -16.71
N GLU A 84 -1.92 6.25 -16.42
CA GLU A 84 -3.19 6.35 -17.15
C GLU A 84 -3.03 6.71 -18.64
N ASN A 85 -1.91 7.34 -19.01
CA ASN A 85 -1.58 7.73 -20.38
C ASN A 85 -0.69 6.69 -21.08
N ASN A 86 -0.48 5.51 -20.47
CA ASN A 86 0.43 4.45 -20.90
C ASN A 86 1.92 4.86 -20.95
N ASN A 87 2.32 5.89 -20.20
CA ASN A 87 3.74 6.20 -20.02
C ASN A 87 4.36 5.22 -19.03
N LYS A 88 5.63 4.86 -19.26
CA LYS A 88 6.42 4.02 -18.35
C LYS A 88 7.22 4.91 -17.41
N VAL A 89 6.80 4.97 -16.15
CA VAL A 89 7.45 5.77 -15.11
C VAL A 89 8.34 4.85 -14.28
N PRO A 90 9.65 5.15 -14.11
CA PRO A 90 10.54 4.30 -13.32
C PRO A 90 10.11 4.27 -11.86
N ILE A 91 10.00 3.07 -11.30
CA ILE A 91 9.65 2.83 -9.90
C ILE A 91 10.55 1.79 -9.24
N TYR A 92 11.77 1.59 -9.75
CA TYR A 92 12.80 0.88 -9.00
C TYR A 92 13.28 1.75 -7.82
N GLU A 93 13.72 1.12 -6.74
CA GLU A 93 13.93 1.77 -5.43
C GLU A 93 14.78 3.05 -5.49
N THR A 94 15.85 3.07 -6.31
CA THR A 94 16.75 4.23 -6.43
C THR A 94 16.21 5.37 -7.32
N ALA A 95 15.07 5.19 -8.00
CA ALA A 95 14.42 6.22 -8.83
C ALA A 95 13.27 6.96 -8.13
N VAL A 96 12.89 6.55 -6.92
CA VAL A 96 11.71 7.05 -6.22
C VAL A 96 12.05 7.64 -4.86
N GLU A 97 11.15 8.49 -4.37
CA GLU A 97 11.13 8.89 -2.97
C GLU A 97 10.12 8.00 -2.24
N ILE A 98 10.50 7.41 -1.11
CA ILE A 98 9.59 6.58 -0.32
C ILE A 98 9.38 7.23 1.04
N TYR A 99 8.12 7.37 1.43
CA TYR A 99 7.69 7.98 2.68
C TYR A 99 6.93 6.96 3.52
N TYR A 100 7.10 7.07 4.84
CA TYR A 100 6.51 6.19 5.84
C TYR A 100 6.03 7.01 7.03
N ASP A 101 5.04 6.50 7.74
CA ASP A 101 4.81 6.95 9.11
C ASP A 101 5.87 6.39 10.06
N GLU A 102 5.93 6.93 11.28
CA GLU A 102 6.95 6.57 12.27
C GLU A 102 6.90 5.07 12.62
N LYS A 103 5.69 4.49 12.71
CA LYS A 103 5.50 3.08 13.05
C LYS A 103 6.07 2.18 11.95
N THR A 104 5.74 2.48 10.71
CA THR A 104 6.19 1.76 9.52
C THR A 104 7.70 1.87 9.36
N ALA A 105 8.28 3.06 9.60
CA ALA A 105 9.73 3.26 9.55
C ALA A 105 10.48 2.38 10.58
N LYS A 106 9.97 2.29 11.82
CA LYS A 106 10.57 1.43 12.86
C LYS A 106 10.53 -0.05 12.48
N GLU A 107 9.43 -0.49 11.90
CA GLU A 107 9.28 -1.87 11.42
C GLU A 107 10.26 -2.18 10.28
N ILE A 108 10.30 -1.33 9.26
CA ILE A 108 11.24 -1.45 8.14
C ILE A 108 12.68 -1.56 8.65
N GLN A 109 13.08 -0.67 9.56
CA GLN A 109 14.44 -0.70 10.12
C GLN A 109 14.72 -2.01 10.87
N THR A 110 13.73 -2.53 11.60
CA THR A 110 13.86 -3.81 12.31
C THR A 110 14.09 -4.95 11.34
N GLN A 111 13.31 -5.01 10.26
CA GLN A 111 13.46 -6.05 9.24
C GLN A 111 14.79 -5.93 8.48
N LEU A 112 15.20 -4.73 8.07
CA LEU A 112 16.48 -4.53 7.38
C LEU A 112 17.68 -4.99 8.23
N ASN A 113 17.65 -4.74 9.55
CA ASN A 113 18.67 -5.23 10.47
C ASN A 113 18.73 -6.77 10.54
N ILE A 114 17.61 -7.46 10.34
CA ILE A 114 17.53 -8.93 10.36
C ILE A 114 17.94 -9.52 9.01
N LEU A 115 17.49 -8.92 7.92
CA LEU A 115 17.78 -9.37 6.55
C LEU A 115 19.27 -9.23 6.18
N ASN A 116 20.02 -8.40 6.90
CA ASN A 116 21.36 -7.95 6.49
C ASN A 116 21.37 -7.40 5.06
N ASP A 117 20.27 -6.72 4.69
CA ASP A 117 20.01 -6.10 3.40
C ASP A 117 19.64 -4.63 3.63
N ASN A 118 19.93 -3.77 2.66
CA ASN A 118 19.57 -2.35 2.69
C ASN A 118 18.43 -2.00 1.73
N ARG A 119 17.93 -2.95 0.94
CA ARG A 119 16.82 -2.75 0.01
C ARG A 119 15.48 -2.77 0.74
N VAL A 120 14.80 -1.63 0.78
CA VAL A 120 13.45 -1.55 1.35
C VAL A 120 12.44 -2.37 0.54
N TYR A 121 12.70 -2.58 -0.75
CA TYR A 121 11.84 -3.39 -1.62
C TYR A 121 11.76 -4.86 -1.18
N ASN A 122 12.74 -5.34 -0.41
CA ASN A 122 12.79 -6.71 0.12
C ASN A 122 12.11 -6.86 1.50
N VAL A 123 11.59 -5.78 2.08
CA VAL A 123 10.87 -5.82 3.36
C VAL A 123 9.52 -6.49 3.19
N THR A 124 9.17 -7.38 4.11
CA THR A 124 7.86 -8.05 4.15
C THR A 124 6.81 -7.12 4.73
N LEU A 125 5.66 -7.02 4.06
CA LEU A 125 4.53 -6.23 4.51
C LEU A 125 3.85 -6.86 5.73
N ILE A 126 3.64 -6.05 6.77
CA ILE A 126 2.86 -6.41 7.95
C ILE A 126 1.65 -5.49 8.12
N SER A 127 0.64 -5.98 8.84
CA SER A 127 -0.61 -5.24 9.07
C SER A 127 -0.37 -3.87 9.71
N GLY A 128 -1.03 -2.86 9.15
CA GLY A 128 -0.96 -1.48 9.60
C GLY A 128 0.30 -0.73 9.18
N MET A 129 1.09 -1.23 8.22
CA MET A 129 2.08 -0.43 7.51
C MET A 129 1.39 0.55 6.55
N ALA A 130 1.93 1.76 6.44
CA ALA A 130 1.51 2.78 5.50
C ALA A 130 2.73 3.32 4.74
N ILE A 131 2.75 3.10 3.43
CA ILE A 131 3.89 3.40 2.55
C ILE A 131 3.40 4.30 1.41
N THR A 132 4.12 5.37 1.12
CA THR A 132 3.90 6.19 -0.08
C THR A 132 5.15 6.17 -0.95
N ILE A 133 4.99 5.75 -2.20
CA ILE A 133 6.04 5.75 -3.23
C ILE A 133 5.72 6.90 -4.19
N LYS A 134 6.61 7.87 -4.25
CA LYS A 134 6.51 8.99 -5.18
C LYS A 134 7.49 8.79 -6.32
N ALA A 135 6.93 8.46 -7.48
CA ALA A 135 7.65 8.38 -8.73
C ALA A 135 7.91 9.80 -9.26
N THR A 136 9.15 10.09 -9.65
CA THR A 136 9.46 11.36 -10.30
C THR A 136 9.36 11.17 -11.81
N ASN A 137 8.46 11.91 -12.46
CA ASN A 137 8.54 12.10 -13.92
C ASN A 137 9.75 13.00 -14.19
N LYS A 138 10.91 12.38 -14.45
CA LYS A 138 12.08 13.10 -15.00
C LYS A 138 12.02 13.09 -16.52
#